data_AF-A0A9D6XRM3-F1
#
_entry.id   AF-A0A9D6XRM3-F1
#
_cell.length_a   1.000
_cell.length_b   1.000
_cell.length_c   1.000
_cell.angle_alpha   90.00
_cell.angle_beta   90.00
_cell.angle_gamma   90.00
#
_symmetry.space_group_name_H-M   'P 1'
#
loop_
_entity.id
_entity.type
_entity.pdbx_description
1 polymer ?
#
loop_
_entity_poly.entity_id
_entity_poly.type
_entity_poly.pdbx_seq_one_letter_code
_entity_poly.pdbx_strand_id
1 'polypeptide(L)'
;MQCGTCSAACPLSVYMDYTPRRIIATVREGFREDVLRSQTIWLCASCYACRVRCPREINITDVMYALKREAIRNRMYPPHFPIPILARAFFDMVKRRGRSTEFWLVLRMALRSNPLILLGMAKTGWHLWRTGRLSLGYEKIRGVGELQKALASPREEV
;
A
#
# COMPACT_ATOMS: atom_id res chain seq x y z
N MET A 1 2.50 -23.16 -16.52
CA MET A 1 2.89 -23.84 -15.26
C MET A 1 2.35 -23.07 -14.06
N GLN A 2 1.60 -23.72 -13.17
CA GLN A 2 0.94 -23.15 -11.98
C GLN A 2 1.46 -23.86 -10.72
N CYS A 3 2.76 -23.74 -10.44
CA CYS A 3 3.48 -24.57 -9.46
C CYS A 3 3.13 -24.32 -7.97
N GLY A 4 2.48 -23.21 -7.62
CA GLY A 4 2.00 -22.95 -6.26
C GLY A 4 3.03 -22.50 -5.22
N THR A 5 4.31 -22.43 -5.57
CA THR A 5 5.37 -21.95 -4.67
C THR A 5 5.07 -20.59 -4.05
N CYS A 6 4.51 -19.66 -4.82
CA CYS A 6 4.14 -18.34 -4.34
C CYS A 6 3.00 -18.35 -3.32
N SER A 7 2.05 -19.28 -3.44
CA SER A 7 0.97 -19.43 -2.48
C SER A 7 1.48 -20.05 -1.18
N ALA A 8 2.32 -21.08 -1.27
CA ALA A 8 2.94 -21.70 -0.10
C ALA A 8 3.90 -20.75 0.65
N ALA A 9 4.61 -19.89 -0.08
CA ALA A 9 5.51 -18.90 0.51
C ALA A 9 4.78 -17.70 1.15
N CYS A 10 3.49 -17.49 0.85
CA CYS A 10 2.76 -16.32 1.31
C CYS A 10 2.16 -16.59 2.70
N PRO A 11 2.58 -15.85 3.75
CA PRO A 11 2.02 -16.03 5.09
C PRO A 11 0.55 -15.59 5.19
N LEU A 12 0.11 -14.76 4.25
CA LEU A 12 -1.26 -14.23 4.21
C LEU A 12 -2.18 -15.00 3.27
N SER A 13 -1.70 -16.07 2.62
CA SER A 13 -2.48 -16.85 1.66
C SER A 13 -3.79 -17.38 2.23
N VAL A 14 -3.83 -17.69 3.54
CA VAL A 14 -5.02 -18.17 4.26
C VAL A 14 -6.09 -17.11 4.48
N TYR A 15 -5.73 -15.82 4.41
CA TYR A 15 -6.66 -14.70 4.57
C TYR A 15 -7.06 -14.06 3.24
N MET A 16 -6.49 -14.52 2.13
CA MET A 16 -6.74 -13.98 0.79
C MET A 16 -7.90 -14.71 0.11
N ASP A 17 -8.78 -13.98 -0.58
CA ASP A 17 -9.84 -14.58 -1.41
C ASP A 17 -9.23 -15.48 -2.52
N TYR A 18 -8.12 -15.02 -3.09
CA TYR A 18 -7.37 -15.72 -4.12
C TYR A 18 -5.90 -15.80 -3.70
N THR A 19 -5.34 -17.00 -3.63
CA THR A 19 -3.90 -17.10 -3.37
C THR A 19 -3.08 -16.44 -4.50
N PRO A 20 -1.82 -16.02 -4.27
CA PRO A 20 -1.00 -15.39 -5.30
C PRO A 20 -0.93 -16.19 -6.62
N ARG A 21 -0.85 -17.52 -6.53
CA ARG A 21 -0.94 -18.40 -7.72
C ARG A 21 -2.24 -18.18 -8.49
N ARG A 22 -3.37 -18.20 -7.77
CA ARG A 22 -4.71 -18.07 -8.35
C ARG A 22 -4.92 -16.70 -8.96
N ILE A 23 -4.44 -15.62 -8.33
CA ILE A 23 -4.45 -14.28 -8.94
C ILE A 23 -3.78 -14.29 -10.32
N ILE A 24 -2.57 -14.86 -10.43
CA ILE A 24 -1.86 -14.92 -11.73
C ILE A 24 -2.65 -15.73 -12.76
N ALA A 25 -3.31 -16.81 -12.35
CA ALA A 25 -4.18 -17.58 -13.25
C ALA A 25 -5.38 -16.75 -13.72
N THR A 26 -6.13 -16.17 -12.77
CA THR A 26 -7.36 -15.40 -13.02
C THR A 26 -7.10 -14.16 -13.89
N VAL A 27 -5.97 -13.48 -13.69
CA VAL A 27 -5.55 -12.37 -14.56
C VAL A 27 -5.28 -12.85 -16.00
N ARG A 28 -4.62 -14.00 -16.17
CA ARG A 28 -4.33 -14.58 -17.50
C ARG A 28 -5.58 -15.08 -18.22
N GLU A 29 -6.59 -15.50 -17.45
CA GLU A 29 -7.88 -15.96 -17.96
C GLU A 29 -8.80 -14.79 -18.38
N GLY A 30 -8.42 -13.54 -18.09
CA GLY A 30 -9.19 -12.36 -18.48
C GLY A 30 -10.26 -11.92 -17.47
N PHE A 31 -10.38 -12.60 -16.33
CA PHE A 31 -11.29 -12.25 -15.23
C PHE A 31 -10.77 -11.07 -14.40
N ARG A 32 -10.54 -9.94 -15.07
CA ARG A 32 -9.91 -8.74 -14.50
C ARG A 32 -10.76 -8.14 -13.38
N GLU A 33 -12.07 -8.02 -13.56
CA GLU A 33 -12.92 -7.36 -12.56
C GLU A 33 -12.96 -8.11 -11.23
N ASP A 34 -13.00 -9.45 -11.27
CA ASP A 34 -13.00 -10.29 -10.07
C ASP A 34 -11.72 -10.10 -9.25
N VAL A 35 -10.58 -9.97 -9.92
CA VAL A 35 -9.29 -9.70 -9.29
C VAL A 35 -9.24 -8.30 -8.68
N LEU A 36 -9.77 -7.29 -9.38
CA LEU A 36 -9.75 -5.91 -8.90
C LEU A 36 -10.69 -5.69 -7.71
N ARG A 37 -11.82 -6.43 -7.65
CA ARG A 37 -12.78 -6.37 -6.53
C ARG A 37 -12.33 -7.19 -5.31
N SER A 38 -11.39 -8.12 -5.48
CA SER A 38 -10.88 -8.95 -4.39
C SER A 38 -10.11 -8.15 -3.33
N GLN A 39 -10.19 -8.59 -2.07
CA GLN A 39 -9.36 -8.10 -0.97
C GLN A 39 -7.89 -8.57 -1.07
N THR A 40 -7.63 -9.60 -1.85
CA THR A 40 -6.28 -10.21 -2.01
C THR A 40 -5.21 -9.17 -2.33
N ILE A 41 -5.50 -8.28 -3.28
CA ILE A 41 -4.55 -7.24 -3.68
C ILE A 41 -4.20 -6.36 -2.48
N TRP A 42 -5.18 -6.01 -1.65
CA TRP A 42 -5.01 -5.14 -0.47
C TRP A 42 -4.28 -5.80 0.69
N LEU A 43 -4.44 -7.12 0.84
CA LEU A 43 -3.76 -7.90 1.88
C LEU A 43 -2.28 -8.16 1.59
N CYS A 44 -1.82 -7.97 0.35
CA CYS A 44 -0.42 -8.19 0.02
C CYS A 44 0.51 -7.25 0.82
N ALA A 45 1.24 -7.83 1.78
CA ALA A 45 2.22 -7.15 2.63
C ALA A 45 3.53 -6.77 1.92
N SER A 46 3.68 -7.14 0.65
CA SER A 46 4.85 -6.78 -0.17
C SER A 46 6.18 -7.22 0.46
N CYS A 47 6.21 -8.40 1.08
CA CYS A 47 7.40 -8.98 1.72
C CYS A 47 8.38 -9.64 0.74
N TYR A 48 8.09 -9.65 -0.57
CA TYR A 48 8.91 -10.21 -1.65
C TYR A 48 9.24 -11.72 -1.60
N ALA A 49 8.78 -12.46 -0.58
CA ALA A 49 9.04 -13.89 -0.44
C ALA A 49 8.60 -14.72 -1.67
N CYS A 50 7.45 -14.39 -2.25
CA CYS A 50 6.94 -15.06 -3.44
C CYS A 50 7.75 -14.77 -4.71
N ARG A 51 8.41 -13.60 -4.81
CA ARG A 51 9.29 -13.24 -5.94
C ARG A 51 10.58 -14.04 -5.86
N VAL A 52 11.25 -14.01 -4.71
CA VAL A 52 12.55 -14.67 -4.51
C VAL A 52 12.46 -16.18 -4.69
N ARG A 53 11.37 -16.82 -4.22
CA ARG A 53 11.20 -18.27 -4.33
C ARG A 53 10.62 -18.72 -5.67
N CYS A 54 10.32 -17.82 -6.60
CA CYS A 54 9.69 -18.21 -7.86
C CYS A 54 10.72 -18.85 -8.80
N PRO A 55 10.57 -20.14 -9.18
CA PRO A 55 11.50 -20.78 -10.13
C PRO A 55 11.37 -20.26 -11.56
N ARG A 56 10.35 -19.41 -11.82
CA ARG A 56 10.09 -18.78 -13.12
C ARG A 56 10.37 -17.27 -13.10
N GLU A 57 10.92 -16.77 -12.00
CA GLU A 57 11.32 -15.36 -11.85
C GLU A 57 10.17 -14.38 -12.12
N ILE A 58 8.94 -14.78 -11.81
CA ILE A 58 7.77 -13.93 -12.00
C ILE A 58 7.78 -12.85 -10.91
N ASN A 59 7.67 -11.59 -11.34
CA ASN A 59 7.59 -10.42 -10.48
C ASN A 59 6.20 -10.26 -9.83
N ILE A 60 5.77 -11.26 -9.05
CA ILE A 60 4.42 -11.34 -8.48
C ILE A 60 4.10 -10.12 -7.63
N THR A 61 5.06 -9.61 -6.84
CA THR A 61 4.87 -8.40 -6.03
C THR A 61 4.52 -7.19 -6.89
N ASP A 62 5.16 -7.02 -8.04
CA ASP A 62 4.91 -5.89 -8.95
C ASP A 62 3.55 -6.03 -9.64
N VAL A 63 3.15 -7.25 -9.99
CA VAL A 63 1.80 -7.56 -10.46
C VAL A 63 0.76 -7.15 -9.43
N MET A 64 0.95 -7.51 -8.15
CA MET A 64 0.05 -7.09 -7.07
C MET A 64 -0.03 -5.57 -6.94
N TYR A 65 1.08 -4.84 -7.07
CA TYR A 65 1.08 -3.38 -7.08
C TYR A 65 0.41 -2.77 -8.31
N ALA A 66 0.57 -3.38 -9.49
CA ALA A 66 -0.11 -2.96 -10.71
C ALA A 66 -1.63 -3.09 -10.54
N LEU A 67 -2.09 -4.23 -10.02
CA LEU A 67 -3.51 -4.47 -9.73
C LEU A 67 -4.06 -3.50 -8.66
N LYS A 68 -3.32 -3.22 -7.57
CA LYS A 68 -3.69 -2.18 -6.59
C LYS A 68 -3.89 -0.82 -7.25
N ARG A 69 -2.92 -0.39 -8.08
CA ARG A 69 -2.99 0.91 -8.80
C ARG A 69 -4.18 0.95 -9.73
N GLU A 70 -4.44 -0.15 -10.42
CA GLU A 70 -5.57 -0.28 -11.33
C GLU A 70 -6.92 -0.25 -10.60
N ALA A 71 -7.05 -0.96 -9.48
CA ALA A 71 -8.22 -0.91 -8.62
C ALA A 71 -8.51 0.52 -8.13
N ILE A 72 -7.46 1.26 -7.74
CA ILE A 72 -7.59 2.67 -7.35
C ILE A 72 -8.07 3.54 -8.52
N ARG A 73 -7.48 3.38 -9.71
CA ARG A 73 -7.87 4.16 -10.91
C ARG A 73 -9.33 3.94 -11.28
N ASN A 74 -9.80 2.70 -11.23
CA ASN A 74 -11.17 2.33 -11.57
C ASN A 74 -12.15 2.46 -10.39
N ARG A 75 -11.69 2.94 -9.21
CA ARG A 75 -12.48 3.01 -7.97
C ARG A 75 -13.12 1.67 -7.56
N MET A 76 -12.47 0.56 -7.90
CA MET A 76 -12.89 -0.80 -7.55
C MET A 76 -12.26 -1.21 -6.22
N TYR A 77 -12.78 -0.69 -5.12
CA TYR A 77 -12.38 -1.08 -3.76
C TYR A 77 -13.56 -0.86 -2.80
N PRO A 78 -13.55 -1.50 -1.60
CA PRO A 78 -14.68 -1.40 -0.68
C PRO A 78 -15.04 0.05 -0.33
N PRO A 79 -16.33 0.37 -0.10
CA PRO A 79 -16.72 1.69 0.39
C PRO A 79 -16.10 1.94 1.78
N HIS A 80 -15.87 3.20 2.12
CA HIS A 80 -15.24 3.62 3.39
C HIS A 80 -13.82 3.09 3.61
N PHE A 81 -13.11 2.72 2.55
CA PHE A 81 -11.76 2.18 2.64
C PHE A 81 -10.71 3.29 2.57
N PRO A 82 -9.96 3.58 3.66
CA PRO A 82 -9.13 4.77 3.71
C PRO A 82 -7.71 4.55 3.15
N ILE A 83 -7.37 3.31 2.75
CA ILE A 83 -6.02 2.97 2.26
C ILE A 83 -5.59 3.80 1.03
N PRO A 84 -6.43 4.01 -0.01
CA PRO A 84 -6.05 4.85 -1.14
C PRO A 84 -5.78 6.31 -0.73
N ILE A 85 -6.55 6.82 0.24
CA ILE A 85 -6.41 8.18 0.77
C ILE A 85 -5.10 8.29 1.55
N LEU A 86 -4.82 7.31 2.42
CA LEU A 86 -3.59 7.22 3.19
C LEU A 86 -2.36 7.14 2.28
N ALA A 87 -2.39 6.25 1.28
CA ALA A 87 -1.29 6.07 0.34
C ALA A 87 -0.98 7.37 -0.43
N ARG A 88 -2.03 8.07 -0.88
CA ARG A 88 -1.87 9.36 -1.57
C ARG A 88 -1.34 10.44 -0.61
N ALA A 89 -1.88 10.54 0.60
CA ALA A 89 -1.42 11.51 1.60
C ALA A 89 0.04 11.27 2.01
N PHE A 90 0.44 10.01 2.17
CA PHE A 90 1.81 9.60 2.45
C PHE A 90 2.75 10.00 1.32
N PHE A 91 2.42 9.61 0.08
CA PHE A 91 3.25 9.91 -1.09
C PHE A 91 3.39 11.42 -1.30
N ASP A 92 2.31 12.17 -1.16
CA ASP A 92 2.29 13.64 -1.22
C ASP A 92 3.19 14.30 -0.17
N MET A 93 3.30 13.70 1.01
CA MET A 93 4.13 14.22 2.10
C MET A 93 5.60 13.90 1.85
N VAL A 94 5.92 12.66 1.46
CA VAL A 94 7.27 12.25 1.07
C VAL A 94 7.77 13.06 -0.12
N LYS A 95 6.97 13.26 -1.17
CA LYS A 95 7.36 14.06 -2.34
C LYS A 95 7.68 15.52 -1.97
N ARG A 96 6.97 16.10 -0.99
CA ARG A 96 7.14 17.51 -0.60
C ARG A 96 8.24 17.75 0.43
N ARG A 97 8.47 16.80 1.33
CA ARG A 97 9.33 17.00 2.52
C ARG A 97 10.42 15.95 2.68
N GLY A 98 10.32 14.85 1.93
CA GLY A 98 11.19 13.68 2.00
C GLY A 98 11.09 12.87 3.29
N ARG A 99 10.22 13.26 4.22
CA ARG A 99 10.00 12.55 5.47
C ARG A 99 8.51 12.50 5.79
N SER A 100 8.09 11.39 6.38
CA SER A 100 6.72 11.20 6.83
C SER A 100 6.58 11.60 8.29
N THR A 101 5.72 12.56 8.59
CA THR A 101 5.36 12.91 9.96
C THR A 101 4.03 12.26 10.32
N GLU A 102 4.04 11.37 11.31
CA GLU A 102 2.91 10.48 11.63
C GLU A 102 1.65 11.25 12.04
N PHE A 103 1.77 12.22 12.95
CA PHE A 103 0.64 13.04 13.39
C PHE A 103 -0.08 13.70 12.22
N TRP A 104 0.68 14.37 11.36
CA TRP A 104 0.13 15.09 10.21
C TRP A 104 -0.38 14.17 9.11
N LEU A 105 0.21 12.99 8.93
CA LEU A 105 -0.30 11.97 8.01
C LEU A 105 -1.67 11.48 8.46
N VAL A 106 -1.79 11.07 9.72
CA VAL A 106 -3.03 10.55 10.31
C VAL A 106 -4.10 11.64 10.31
N LEU A 107 -3.75 12.86 10.73
CA LEU A 107 -4.66 14.00 10.70
C LEU A 107 -5.18 14.27 9.27
N ARG A 108 -4.29 14.31 8.27
CA ARG A 108 -4.68 14.57 6.88
C ARG A 108 -5.51 13.43 6.28
N MET A 109 -5.21 12.18 6.63
CA MET A 109 -6.03 11.03 6.25
C MET A 109 -7.41 11.15 6.87
N ALA A 110 -7.51 11.34 8.19
CA ALA A 110 -8.78 11.39 8.91
C ALA A 110 -9.68 12.54 8.44
N LEU A 111 -9.12 13.74 8.23
CA LEU A 111 -9.87 14.88 7.69
C LEU A 111 -10.45 14.62 6.28
N ARG A 112 -9.82 13.73 5.50
CA ARG A 112 -10.27 13.40 4.14
C ARG A 112 -11.16 12.16 4.07
N SER A 113 -11.00 11.20 4.98
CA SER A 113 -11.77 9.96 5.00
C SER A 113 -12.98 10.05 5.92
N ASN A 114 -12.77 10.34 7.20
CA ASN A 114 -13.81 10.49 8.20
C ASN A 114 -13.22 11.16 9.47
N PRO A 115 -13.56 12.42 9.77
CA PRO A 115 -13.04 13.13 10.93
C PRO A 115 -13.36 12.45 12.28
N LEU A 116 -14.45 11.67 12.36
CA LEU A 116 -14.87 10.99 13.59
C LEU A 116 -13.87 9.92 14.06
N ILE A 117 -13.02 9.41 13.16
CA ILE A 117 -11.96 8.46 13.53
C ILE A 117 -11.00 9.08 14.56
N LEU A 118 -10.79 10.41 14.52
CA LEU A 118 -9.92 11.10 15.48
C LEU A 118 -10.47 11.03 16.91
N LEU A 119 -11.79 11.04 17.08
CA LEU A 119 -12.42 10.90 18.40
C LEU A 119 -12.11 9.52 18.99
N GLY A 120 -12.20 8.47 18.18
CA GLY A 120 -11.84 7.10 18.60
C GLY A 120 -10.35 6.95 18.94
N MET A 121 -9.48 7.71 18.27
CA MET A 121 -8.03 7.68 18.50
C MET A 121 -7.56 8.64 19.61
N ALA A 122 -8.44 9.48 20.17
CA ALA A 122 -8.05 10.54 21.10
C ALA A 122 -7.34 10.01 22.35
N LYS A 123 -7.80 8.89 22.93
CA LYS A 123 -7.18 8.25 24.11
C LYS A 123 -5.76 7.76 23.80
N THR A 124 -5.57 7.08 22.67
CA THR A 124 -4.26 6.58 22.24
C THR A 124 -3.33 7.74 21.89
N GLY A 125 -3.85 8.76 21.19
CA GLY A 125 -3.13 9.99 20.89
C GLY A 125 -2.65 10.71 22.14
N TRP A 126 -3.51 10.86 23.15
CA TRP A 126 -3.15 11.43 24.45
C TRP A 126 -2.04 10.65 25.15
N HIS A 127 -2.12 9.31 25.15
CA HIS A 127 -1.08 8.46 25.75
C HIS A 127 0.26 8.58 25.02
N LEU A 128 0.26 8.57 23.68
CA LEU A 128 1.49 8.73 22.88
C LEU A 128 2.10 10.13 23.04
N TRP A 129 1.27 11.17 23.15
CA TRP A 129 1.71 12.53 23.45
C TRP A 129 2.34 12.64 24.84
N ARG A 130 1.68 12.10 25.88
CA ARG A 130 2.20 12.10 27.26
C ARG A 130 3.53 11.36 27.41
N THR A 131 3.76 10.34 26.57
CA THR A 131 5.01 9.56 26.56
C THR A 131 6.10 10.15 25.67
N GLY A 132 5.84 11.30 25.02
CA GLY A 132 6.78 11.94 24.10
C GLY A 132 7.00 11.18 22.78
N ARG A 133 6.19 10.15 22.51
CA ARG A 133 6.32 9.29 21.31
C ARG A 133 5.56 9.82 20.11
N LEU A 134 4.69 10.83 20.30
CA LEU A 134 3.96 11.49 19.22
C LEU A 134 4.66 12.80 18.83
N SER A 135 5.22 12.85 17.63
CA SER A 135 5.81 14.07 17.08
C SER A 135 4.75 14.97 16.43
N LEU A 136 4.49 16.13 17.03
CA LEU A 136 3.63 17.16 16.46
C LEU A 136 4.38 18.08 15.48
N GLY A 137 5.70 18.13 15.62
CA GLY A 137 6.59 18.91 14.76
C GLY A 137 6.65 18.34 13.35
N TYR A 138 6.77 19.23 12.38
CA TYR A 138 7.01 18.83 11.01
C TYR A 138 8.49 18.50 10.78
N GLU A 139 8.77 17.31 10.28
CA GLU A 139 10.13 16.89 9.94
C GLU A 139 10.38 17.02 8.43
N LYS A 140 11.60 17.42 8.05
CA LYS A 140 12.02 17.58 6.65
C LYS A 140 13.45 17.08 6.49
N ILE A 141 13.75 16.39 5.39
CA ILE A 141 15.12 15.99 5.07
C ILE A 141 15.94 17.14 4.47
N ARG A 142 17.26 17.04 4.57
CA ARG A 142 18.19 17.79 3.72
C ARG A 142 18.15 17.16 2.31
N GLY A 143 18.17 17.97 1.25
CA GLY A 143 18.20 17.45 -0.13
C GLY A 143 16.84 17.09 -0.77
N VAL A 144 15.73 17.72 -0.37
CA VAL A 144 14.40 17.45 -0.96
C VAL A 144 14.37 17.66 -2.48
N GLY A 145 15.15 18.60 -3.01
CA GLY A 145 15.23 18.86 -4.46
C GLY A 145 15.78 17.67 -5.24
N GLU A 146 16.80 16.98 -4.70
CA GLU A 146 17.37 15.78 -5.33
C GLU A 146 16.38 14.63 -5.31
N LEU A 147 15.68 14.43 -4.18
CA LEU A 147 14.60 13.45 -4.08
C LEU A 147 13.51 13.70 -5.13
N GLN A 148 13.11 14.96 -5.31
CA GLN A 148 12.08 15.31 -6.30
C GLN A 148 12.54 15.03 -7.73
N LYS A 149 13.82 15.30 -8.05
CA LYS A 149 14.41 14.93 -9.34
C LYS A 149 14.44 13.42 -9.54
N ALA A 150 14.89 12.66 -8.54
CA ALA A 150 14.93 11.19 -8.59
C ALA A 150 13.53 10.57 -8.77
N LEU A 151 12.51 11.12 -8.09
CA LEU A 151 11.12 10.68 -8.24
C LEU A 151 10.47 11.11 -9.56
N ALA A 152 10.98 12.16 -10.21
CA ALA A 152 10.50 12.66 -11.49
C ALA A 152 11.14 11.95 -12.69
N SER A 153 12.27 11.26 -12.50
CA SER A 153 12.88 10.43 -13.54
C SER A 153 11.86 9.39 -14.01
N PRO A 154 11.63 9.22 -15.32
CA PRO A 154 10.83 8.12 -15.83
C PRO A 154 11.47 6.83 -15.31
N ARG A 155 10.69 6.03 -14.56
CA ARG A 155 11.14 4.71 -14.10
C ARG A 155 11.33 3.87 -15.36
N GLU A 156 12.57 3.44 -15.62
CA GLU A 156 12.82 2.32 -16.52
C GLU A 156 11.96 1.15 -16.03
N GLU A 157 10.97 0.79 -16.84
CA GLU A 157 10.16 -0.40 -16.66
C GLU A 157 11.09 -1.60 -16.88
N VAL A 158 11.44 -2.28 -15.78
CA VAL A 158 12.03 -3.62 -15.80
C VAL A 158 10.92 -4.64 -15.70
#